data_AF-A0A2G6I8X3-F1
#
_entry.id   AF-A0A2G6I8X3-F1
#
_cell.length_a   1.000
_cell.length_b   1.000
_cell.length_c   1.000
_cell.angle_alpha   90.00
_cell.angle_beta   90.00
_cell.angle_gamma   90.00
#
_symmetry.space_group_name_H-M   'P 1'
#
loop_
_entity.id
_entity.type
_entity.pdbx_description
1 polymer ?
#
loop_
_entity_poly.entity_id
_entity_poly.type
_entity_poly.pdbx_seq_one_letter_code
_entity_poly.pdbx_strand_id
1 'polypeptide(L)'
;MSLYTTYLEEIATRKQQGLHPKPIDDGALVAELIEQIRDTGNEHREASLDFFIYNTLPGTTSAAGVKAAFLKQIILGEAAVAEITPDFAFELLSHMKGGPSVEVLLDLALGHDEAIARQAAEVLKTQVFLYEADIDRLKEAYEDDNAVAKEILESYAKAEFFTKLPDIDEEIKVVTYIAAEGDISTDLLSPGAEAHSRADRELHGKCMITPEAQDEIVALQKQHPEARVMLIAEKGTMGVGSSRMSGVNNVALWTGKQASPYVPFVNIAPVVAGTNGISPIFL
;
A
#
# COMPACT_ATOMS: atom_id res chain seq x y z
N MET A 1 -5.58 21.06 21.82
CA MET A 1 -6.29 19.91 21.23
C MET A 1 -5.22 18.93 20.77
N SER A 2 -5.37 17.64 21.06
CA SER A 2 -4.35 16.67 20.62
C SER A 2 -4.49 16.39 19.11
N LEU A 3 -3.47 15.81 18.49
CA LEU A 3 -3.53 15.46 17.07
C LEU A 3 -4.59 14.38 16.87
N TYR A 4 -4.72 13.44 17.81
CA TYR A 4 -5.76 12.42 17.78
C TYR A 4 -7.18 13.01 17.80
N THR A 5 -7.48 13.95 18.69
CA THR A 5 -8.82 14.59 18.70
C THR A 5 -9.09 15.33 17.40
N THR A 6 -8.08 16.00 16.84
CA THR A 6 -8.20 16.70 15.55
C THR A 6 -8.48 15.71 14.43
N TYR A 7 -7.83 14.55 14.46
CA TYR A 7 -8.07 13.46 13.51
C TYR A 7 -9.48 12.86 13.65
N LEU A 8 -10.02 12.72 14.87
CA LEU A 8 -11.41 12.30 15.08
C LEU A 8 -12.43 13.29 14.50
N GLU A 9 -12.16 14.60 14.60
CA GLU A 9 -13.01 15.64 13.97
C GLU A 9 -12.95 15.57 12.44
N GLU A 10 -11.76 15.32 11.87
CA GLU A 10 -11.60 15.07 10.43
C GLU A 10 -12.41 13.83 10.02
N ILE A 11 -12.31 12.72 10.76
CA ILE A 11 -13.07 11.50 10.50
C ILE A 11 -14.58 11.77 10.52
N ALA A 12 -15.07 12.50 11.52
CA ALA A 12 -16.48 12.86 11.61
C ALA A 12 -16.95 13.70 10.41
N THR A 13 -16.10 14.62 9.92
CA THR A 13 -16.37 15.44 8.74
C THR A 13 -16.37 14.60 7.46
N ARG A 14 -15.38 13.71 7.30
CA ARG A 14 -15.27 12.79 6.16
C ARG A 14 -16.44 11.82 6.08
N LYS A 15 -16.90 11.32 7.23
CA LYS A 15 -18.06 10.43 7.31
C LYS A 15 -19.34 11.06 6.76
N GLN A 16 -19.53 12.38 6.89
CA GLN A 16 -20.68 13.08 6.29
C GLN A 16 -20.66 13.03 4.75
N GLN A 17 -19.49 12.83 4.15
CA GLN A 17 -19.32 12.66 2.71
C GLN A 17 -19.30 11.19 2.31
N GLY A 18 -19.48 10.25 3.24
CA GLY A 18 -19.32 8.82 3.00
C GLY A 18 -17.88 8.43 2.65
N LEU A 19 -16.90 9.01 3.34
CA LEU A 19 -15.48 8.68 3.21
C LEU A 19 -14.98 8.02 4.50
N HIS A 20 -13.98 7.16 4.37
CA HIS A 20 -13.25 6.54 5.48
C HIS A 20 -12.24 7.53 6.10
N PRO A 21 -11.66 7.20 7.26
CA PRO A 21 -10.53 7.95 7.82
C PRO A 21 -9.42 8.14 6.78
N LYS A 22 -8.94 9.37 6.63
CA LYS A 22 -7.84 9.65 5.71
C LYS A 22 -6.59 8.88 6.16
N PRO A 23 -5.84 8.22 5.26
CA PRO A 23 -4.60 7.55 5.63
C PRO A 23 -3.61 8.50 6.30
N ILE A 24 -2.93 8.02 7.35
CA ILE A 24 -2.05 8.82 8.19
C ILE A 24 -0.65 8.85 7.58
N ASP A 25 -0.20 10.04 7.19
CA ASP A 25 1.16 10.32 6.72
C ASP A 25 2.02 11.10 7.73
N ASP A 26 1.38 11.66 8.78
CA ASP A 26 2.04 12.42 9.84
C ASP A 26 2.58 11.54 10.98
N GLY A 27 3.90 11.59 11.18
CA GLY A 27 4.58 10.87 12.25
C GLY A 27 4.24 11.36 13.65
N ALA A 28 3.88 12.63 13.85
CA ALA A 28 3.51 13.12 15.17
C ALA A 28 2.17 12.51 15.65
N LEU A 29 1.20 12.40 14.74
CA LEU A 29 -0.03 11.65 15.01
C LEU A 29 0.26 10.17 15.31
N VAL A 30 1.09 9.49 14.52
CA VAL A 30 1.46 8.08 14.80
C VAL A 30 2.14 7.92 16.17
N ALA A 31 3.00 8.86 16.56
CA ALA A 31 3.62 8.85 17.88
C ALA A 31 2.57 8.98 19.00
N GLU A 32 1.57 9.86 18.83
CA GLU A 32 0.46 9.97 19.77
C GLU A 32 -0.37 8.67 19.83
N LEU A 33 -0.61 8.00 18.70
CA LEU A 33 -1.25 6.68 18.67
C LEU A 33 -0.46 5.67 19.49
N ILE A 34 0.87 5.64 19.34
CA ILE A 34 1.75 4.71 20.07
C ILE A 34 1.66 4.93 21.59
N GLU A 35 1.65 6.18 22.06
CA GLU A 35 1.49 6.47 23.48
C GLU A 35 0.15 5.97 24.01
N GLN A 36 -0.94 6.14 23.24
CA GLN A 36 -2.26 5.59 23.59
C GLN A 36 -2.28 4.04 23.54
N ILE A 37 -1.53 3.42 22.63
CA ILE A 37 -1.40 1.97 22.53
C ILE A 37 -0.68 1.38 23.75
N ARG A 38 0.36 2.07 24.24
CA ARG A 38 1.12 1.67 25.43
C ARG A 38 0.31 1.79 26.71
N ASP A 39 -0.56 2.80 26.80
CA ASP A 39 -1.49 2.94 27.91
C ASP A 39 -2.67 1.96 27.76
N THR A 40 -2.52 0.76 28.34
CA THR A 40 -3.55 -0.30 28.30
C THR A 40 -4.91 0.11 28.86
N GLY A 41 -5.00 1.19 29.65
CA GLY A 41 -6.24 1.72 30.20
C GLY A 41 -6.87 2.84 29.35
N ASN A 42 -6.24 3.22 28.24
CA ASN A 42 -6.69 4.32 27.40
C ASN A 42 -7.99 3.96 26.66
N GLU A 43 -9.01 4.82 26.75
CA GLU A 43 -10.32 4.61 26.11
C GLU A 43 -10.26 4.55 24.57
N HIS A 44 -9.21 5.11 23.97
CA HIS A 44 -9.00 5.16 22.52
C HIS A 44 -8.04 4.09 22.01
N ARG A 45 -7.50 3.25 22.90
CA ARG A 45 -6.46 2.26 22.56
C ARG A 45 -6.81 1.37 21.38
N GLU A 46 -8.03 0.83 21.35
CA GLU A 46 -8.49 -0.08 20.28
C GLU A 46 -8.50 0.63 18.92
N ALA A 47 -9.09 1.83 18.84
CA ALA A 47 -9.09 2.61 17.61
C ALA A 47 -7.67 3.03 17.18
N SER A 48 -6.80 3.34 18.14
CA SER A 48 -5.41 3.71 17.85
C SER A 48 -4.58 2.53 17.35
N LEU A 49 -4.82 1.32 17.85
CA LEU A 49 -4.30 0.08 17.27
C LEU A 49 -4.77 -0.08 15.83
N ASP A 50 -6.07 0.07 15.56
CA ASP A 50 -6.61 -0.07 14.20
C ASP A 50 -6.00 0.95 13.22
N PHE A 51 -5.88 2.22 13.63
CA PHE A 51 -5.24 3.24 12.80
C PHE A 51 -3.75 2.97 12.56
N PHE A 52 -3.04 2.52 13.59
CA PHE A 52 -1.63 2.14 13.49
C PHE A 52 -1.44 0.97 12.52
N ILE A 53 -2.24 -0.10 12.65
CA ILE A 53 -2.09 -1.33 11.87
C ILE A 53 -2.55 -1.10 10.43
N TYR A 54 -3.76 -0.57 10.22
CA TYR A 54 -4.46 -0.60 8.93
C TYR A 54 -4.52 0.73 8.19
N ASN A 55 -4.26 1.87 8.86
CA ASN A 55 -4.48 3.19 8.26
C ASN A 55 -3.25 4.10 8.24
N THR A 56 -2.06 3.58 8.58
CA THR A 56 -0.80 4.31 8.49
C THR A 56 -0.15 4.09 7.12
N LEU A 57 0.21 5.17 6.41
CA LEU A 57 0.80 5.05 5.08
C LEU A 57 2.21 4.45 5.13
N PRO A 58 2.54 3.52 4.22
CA PRO A 58 3.88 2.95 4.08
C PRO A 58 4.81 3.87 3.26
N GLY A 59 5.99 3.36 2.88
CA GLY A 59 6.95 4.10 2.08
C GLY A 59 7.76 5.10 2.91
N THR A 60 7.98 6.31 2.40
CA THR A 60 8.93 7.28 2.97
C THR A 60 8.27 8.42 3.76
N THR A 61 7.02 8.23 4.21
CA THR A 61 6.33 9.24 5.03
C THR A 61 6.93 9.31 6.43
N SER A 62 6.70 10.42 7.15
CA SER A 62 7.14 10.52 8.56
C SER A 62 6.39 9.51 9.43
N ALA A 63 5.12 9.25 9.14
CA ALA A 63 4.34 8.17 9.73
C ALA A 63 4.97 6.78 9.55
N ALA A 64 5.44 6.45 8.36
CA ALA A 64 6.14 5.18 8.10
C ALA A 64 7.41 5.05 8.93
N GLY A 65 8.19 6.12 9.09
CA GLY A 65 9.38 6.12 9.95
C GLY A 65 9.07 5.79 11.40
N VAL A 66 8.06 6.46 11.98
CA VAL A 66 7.63 6.22 13.37
C VAL A 66 7.06 4.80 13.54
N LYS A 67 6.23 4.34 12.59
CA LYS A 67 5.69 2.97 12.60
C LYS A 67 6.79 1.92 12.54
N ALA A 68 7.74 2.03 11.60
CA ALA A 68 8.83 1.07 11.46
C ALA A 68 9.70 0.99 12.72
N ALA A 69 10.03 2.15 13.31
CA ALA A 69 10.80 2.20 14.55
C ALA A 69 10.09 1.53 15.73
N PHE A 70 8.77 1.70 15.86
CA PHE A 70 8.01 1.06 16.93
C PHE A 70 7.87 -0.46 16.71
N LEU A 71 7.68 -0.91 15.46
CA LEU A 71 7.70 -2.34 15.12
C LEU A 71 9.05 -2.98 15.46
N LYS A 72 10.17 -2.28 15.22
CA LYS A 72 11.50 -2.71 15.64
C LYS A 72 11.59 -2.93 17.16
N GLN A 73 11.07 -1.99 17.96
CA GLN A 73 11.08 -2.11 19.42
C GLN A 73 10.28 -3.34 19.89
N ILE A 74 9.17 -3.66 19.23
CA ILE A 74 8.38 -4.85 19.53
C ILE A 74 9.17 -6.13 19.23
N ILE A 75 9.84 -6.18 18.06
CA ILE A 75 10.67 -7.31 17.65
C ILE A 75 11.83 -7.54 18.61
N LEU A 76 12.47 -6.46 19.08
CA LEU A 76 13.58 -6.51 20.04
C LEU A 76 13.13 -6.77 21.49
N GLY A 77 11.82 -6.82 21.76
CA GLY A 77 11.27 -6.98 23.11
C GLY A 77 11.39 -5.74 24.01
N GLU A 78 11.72 -4.58 23.43
CA GLU A 78 11.80 -3.29 24.11
C GLU A 78 10.41 -2.68 24.38
N ALA A 79 9.41 -3.11 23.60
CA ALA A 79 8.00 -2.76 23.78
C ALA A 79 7.12 -4.02 23.68
N ALA A 80 6.03 -4.05 24.45
CA ALA A 80 5.06 -5.13 24.40
C ALA A 80 3.67 -4.58 24.06
N VAL A 81 3.07 -5.12 23.01
CA VAL A 81 1.69 -4.86 22.59
C VAL A 81 1.05 -6.21 22.36
N ALA A 82 0.03 -6.57 23.14
CA ALA A 82 -0.55 -7.92 23.11
C ALA A 82 -1.08 -8.34 21.73
N GLU A 83 -1.53 -7.35 20.95
CA GLU A 83 -2.09 -7.50 19.61
C GLU A 83 -1.04 -7.55 18.51
N ILE A 84 0.22 -7.18 18.80
CA ILE A 84 1.32 -7.17 17.83
C ILE A 84 2.46 -8.03 18.35
N THR A 85 2.45 -9.30 17.95
CA THR A 85 3.56 -10.22 18.21
C THR A 85 4.78 -9.84 17.36
N PRO A 86 6.00 -10.30 17.70
CA PRO A 86 7.18 -10.12 16.84
C PRO A 86 6.96 -10.62 15.40
N ASP A 87 6.33 -11.78 15.22
CA ASP A 87 6.01 -12.32 13.89
C ASP A 87 5.05 -11.40 13.12
N PHE A 88 4.03 -10.86 13.79
CA PHE A 88 3.12 -9.91 13.15
C PHE A 88 3.80 -8.56 12.86
N ALA A 89 4.73 -8.13 13.70
CA ALA A 89 5.53 -6.93 13.43
C ALA A 89 6.41 -7.09 12.17
N PHE A 90 7.00 -8.27 11.96
CA PHE A 90 7.70 -8.60 10.71
C PHE A 90 6.76 -8.60 9.50
N GLU A 91 5.56 -9.15 9.64
CA GLU A 91 4.54 -9.09 8.60
C GLU A 91 4.22 -7.63 8.24
N LEU A 92 3.94 -6.77 9.23
CA LEU A 92 3.66 -5.35 9.00
C LEU A 92 4.81 -4.63 8.30
N LEU A 93 6.07 -4.88 8.70
CA LEU A 93 7.25 -4.34 8.01
C LEU A 93 7.31 -4.80 6.54
N SER A 94 6.97 -6.06 6.24
CA SER A 94 6.99 -6.59 4.85
C SER A 94 6.02 -5.88 3.90
N HIS A 95 4.94 -5.29 4.45
CA HIS A 95 3.92 -4.55 3.72
C HIS A 95 4.22 -3.04 3.61
N MET A 96 5.29 -2.55 4.25
CA MET A 96 5.70 -1.14 4.16
C MET A 96 6.53 -0.79 2.92
N LYS A 97 7.01 -1.81 2.19
CA LYS A 97 7.53 -1.71 0.81
C LYS A 97 8.58 -0.61 0.60
N GLY A 98 9.61 -0.54 1.44
CA GLY A 98 10.78 0.32 1.22
C GLY A 98 11.00 1.39 2.29
N GLY A 99 12.04 2.21 2.08
CA GLY A 99 12.36 3.34 2.94
C GLY A 99 12.68 2.90 4.39
N PRO A 100 12.08 3.52 5.41
CA PRO A 100 12.35 3.21 6.82
C PRO A 100 12.16 1.73 7.20
N SER A 101 11.28 1.01 6.51
CA SER A 101 11.10 -0.42 6.75
C SER A 101 12.32 -1.25 6.35
N VAL A 102 13.00 -0.90 5.26
CA VAL A 102 14.22 -1.58 4.80
C VAL A 102 15.38 -1.29 5.74
N GLU A 103 15.51 -0.04 6.20
CA GLU A 103 16.51 0.35 7.20
C GLU A 103 16.36 -0.50 8.48
N VAL A 104 15.14 -0.61 9.00
CA VAL A 104 14.83 -1.44 10.18
C VAL A 104 15.12 -2.92 9.92
N LEU A 105 14.72 -3.46 8.77
CA LEU A 105 14.98 -4.86 8.43
C LEU A 105 16.49 -5.14 8.31
N LEU A 106 17.28 -4.22 7.78
CA LEU A 106 18.74 -4.32 7.74
C LEU A 106 19.36 -4.27 9.13
N ASP A 107 18.90 -3.36 10.00
CA ASP A 107 19.36 -3.29 11.38
C ASP A 107 19.14 -4.62 12.13
N LEU A 108 17.98 -5.24 11.90
CA LEU A 108 17.62 -6.52 12.51
C LEU A 108 18.40 -7.68 11.88
N ALA A 109 18.50 -7.74 10.55
CA ALA A 109 19.20 -8.79 9.81
C ALA A 109 20.71 -8.83 10.06
N LEU A 110 21.31 -7.67 10.31
CA LEU A 110 22.74 -7.53 10.60
C LEU A 110 23.03 -7.48 12.11
N GLY A 111 22.00 -7.68 12.95
CA GLY A 111 22.11 -7.71 14.40
C GLY A 111 22.74 -9.00 14.95
N HIS A 112 22.84 -9.08 16.28
CA HIS A 112 23.50 -10.20 16.98
C HIS A 112 22.56 -11.37 17.35
N ASP A 113 21.25 -11.13 17.43
CA ASP A 113 20.29 -12.20 17.71
C ASP A 113 20.01 -12.99 16.43
N GLU A 114 20.50 -14.24 16.39
CA GLU A 114 20.43 -15.07 15.19
C GLU A 114 18.99 -15.38 14.75
N ALA A 115 18.05 -15.52 15.68
CA ALA A 115 16.66 -15.83 15.35
C ALA A 115 15.99 -14.62 14.69
N ILE A 116 16.15 -13.44 15.29
CA ILE A 116 15.64 -12.17 14.74
C ILE A 116 16.31 -11.87 13.39
N ALA A 117 17.63 -12.06 13.30
CA ALA A 117 18.38 -11.79 12.09
C ALA A 117 17.90 -12.64 10.91
N ARG A 118 17.63 -13.94 11.14
CA ARG A 118 17.09 -14.83 10.12
C ARG A 118 15.67 -14.44 9.69
N GLN A 119 14.79 -14.10 10.63
CA GLN A 119 13.43 -13.64 10.29
C GLN A 119 13.45 -12.34 9.48
N ALA A 120 14.28 -11.37 9.88
CA ALA A 120 14.48 -10.13 9.15
C ALA A 120 15.02 -10.37 7.75
N ALA A 121 15.97 -11.30 7.59
CA ALA A 121 16.52 -11.68 6.29
C ALA A 121 15.46 -12.32 5.39
N GLU A 122 14.60 -13.21 5.89
CA GLU A 122 13.50 -13.78 5.11
C GLU A 122 12.56 -12.69 4.57
N VAL A 123 12.21 -11.70 5.40
CA VAL A 123 11.41 -10.56 4.94
C VAL A 123 12.19 -9.73 3.92
N LEU A 124 13.46 -9.40 4.20
CA LEU A 124 14.29 -8.55 3.35
C LEU A 124 14.48 -9.14 1.95
N LYS A 125 14.66 -10.47 1.84
CA LYS A 125 14.77 -11.18 0.54
C LYS A 125 13.56 -10.99 -0.38
N THR A 126 12.41 -10.56 0.15
CA THR A 126 11.20 -10.25 -0.63
C THR A 126 11.09 -8.78 -1.03
N GLN A 127 12.00 -7.93 -0.55
CA GLN A 127 12.01 -6.49 -0.81
C GLN A 127 12.91 -6.16 -2.01
N VAL A 128 12.54 -5.11 -2.74
CA VAL A 128 13.26 -4.69 -3.97
C VAL A 128 13.71 -3.23 -3.95
N PHE A 129 13.25 -2.44 -2.99
CA PHE A 129 13.61 -1.03 -2.84
C PHE A 129 14.81 -0.86 -1.89
N LEU A 130 15.92 -1.50 -2.23
CA LEU A 130 17.21 -1.29 -1.58
C LEU A 130 18.01 -0.31 -2.44
N TYR A 131 18.47 0.77 -1.84
CA TYR A 131 19.27 1.79 -2.50
C TYR A 131 20.76 1.61 -2.20
N GLU A 132 21.61 2.46 -2.77
CA GLU A 132 23.07 2.36 -2.66
C GLU A 132 23.55 2.20 -1.21
N ALA A 133 23.05 3.03 -0.28
CA ALA A 133 23.39 2.92 1.14
C ALA A 133 22.97 1.58 1.78
N ASP A 134 21.85 1.00 1.35
CA ASP A 134 21.36 -0.28 1.86
C ASP A 134 22.23 -1.45 1.36
N ILE A 135 22.62 -1.38 0.08
CA ILE A 135 23.50 -2.37 -0.54
C ILE A 135 24.92 -2.27 0.01
N ASP A 136 25.42 -1.06 0.29
CA ASP A 136 26.73 -0.85 0.91
C ASP A 136 26.80 -1.48 2.31
N ARG A 137 25.74 -1.34 3.11
CA ARG A 137 25.65 -2.01 4.42
C ARG A 137 25.71 -3.55 4.30
N LEU A 138 25.01 -4.12 3.33
CA LEU A 138 25.06 -5.57 3.07
C LEU A 138 26.45 -6.00 2.59
N LYS A 139 27.10 -5.18 1.77
CA LYS A 139 28.45 -5.43 1.27
C LYS A 139 29.47 -5.42 2.41
N GLU A 140 29.46 -4.40 3.26
CA GLU A 140 30.33 -4.30 4.43
C GLU A 140 30.16 -5.52 5.34
N ALA A 141 28.91 -5.87 5.67
CA ALA A 141 28.64 -7.04 6.49
C ALA A 141 29.10 -8.36 5.82
N TYR A 142 28.97 -8.48 4.51
CA TYR A 142 29.47 -9.63 3.76
C TYR A 142 31.01 -9.72 3.78
N GLU A 143 31.70 -8.59 3.64
CA GLU A 143 33.17 -8.51 3.73
C GLU A 143 33.68 -8.84 5.15
N ASP A 144 32.85 -8.63 6.16
CA ASP A 144 33.07 -9.03 7.56
C ASP A 144 32.61 -10.47 7.88
N ASP A 145 32.44 -11.33 6.86
CA ASP A 145 32.03 -12.74 6.99
C ASP A 145 30.64 -12.96 7.63
N ASN A 146 29.73 -11.98 7.57
CA ASN A 146 28.36 -12.14 8.07
C ASN A 146 27.57 -13.15 7.22
N ALA A 147 27.20 -14.27 7.83
CA ALA A 147 26.47 -15.35 7.16
C ALA A 147 25.08 -14.95 6.65
N VAL A 148 24.38 -14.08 7.37
CA VAL A 148 23.05 -13.58 6.99
C VAL A 148 23.14 -12.64 5.78
N ALA A 149 24.13 -11.75 5.78
CA ALA A 149 24.40 -10.87 4.63
C ALA A 149 24.70 -11.68 3.36
N LYS A 150 25.55 -12.71 3.47
CA LYS A 150 25.80 -13.66 2.39
C LYS A 150 24.52 -14.31 1.87
N GLU A 151 23.66 -14.78 2.77
CA GLU A 151 22.41 -15.43 2.41
C GLU A 151 21.44 -14.48 1.65
N ILE A 152 21.35 -13.23 2.09
CA ILE A 152 20.57 -12.19 1.41
C ILE A 152 21.12 -11.92 0.01
N LEU A 153 22.44 -11.73 -0.11
CA LEU A 153 23.09 -11.47 -1.39
C LEU A 153 22.96 -12.64 -2.36
N GLU A 154 23.09 -13.88 -1.89
CA GLU A 154 22.88 -15.08 -2.72
C GLU A 154 21.42 -15.19 -3.20
N SER A 155 20.45 -14.89 -2.35
CA SER A 155 19.02 -14.83 -2.70
C SER A 155 18.76 -13.78 -3.79
N TYR A 156 19.33 -12.59 -3.66
CA TYR A 156 19.22 -11.55 -4.68
C TYR A 156 19.93 -11.90 -5.99
N ALA A 157 21.11 -12.53 -5.93
CA ALA A 157 21.82 -13.00 -7.13
C ALA A 157 21.01 -14.06 -7.90
N LYS A 158 20.22 -14.87 -7.19
CA LYS A 158 19.28 -15.85 -7.77
C LYS A 158 17.92 -15.24 -8.15
N ALA A 159 17.74 -13.94 -7.94
CA ALA A 159 16.49 -13.21 -8.13
C ALA A 159 15.29 -13.85 -7.41
N GLU A 160 15.48 -14.37 -6.19
CA GLU A 160 14.41 -15.05 -5.45
C GLU A 160 13.24 -14.13 -5.09
N PHE A 161 13.47 -12.81 -4.98
CA PHE A 161 12.41 -11.80 -4.87
C PHE A 161 11.42 -11.80 -6.05
N PHE A 162 11.83 -12.35 -7.19
CA PHE A 162 11.02 -12.47 -8.40
C PHE A 162 10.62 -13.92 -8.68
N THR A 163 11.58 -14.85 -8.65
CA THR A 163 11.36 -16.26 -9.02
C THR A 163 10.53 -17.05 -8.02
N LYS A 164 10.35 -16.53 -6.79
CA LYS A 164 9.43 -17.09 -5.78
C LYS A 164 8.06 -16.42 -5.74
N LEU A 165 7.80 -15.41 -6.59
CA LEU A 165 6.45 -14.86 -6.71
C LEU A 165 5.50 -15.93 -7.27
N PRO A 166 4.21 -15.89 -6.92
CA PRO A 166 3.22 -16.73 -7.57
C PRO A 166 3.22 -16.50 -9.09
N ASP A 167 3.05 -17.59 -9.84
CA ASP A 167 2.83 -17.49 -11.28
C ASP A 167 1.57 -16.67 -11.58
N ILE A 168 1.56 -15.98 -12.73
CA ILE A 168 0.36 -15.28 -13.19
C ILE A 168 -0.70 -16.30 -13.63
N ASP A 169 -1.97 -16.01 -13.35
CA ASP A 169 -3.09 -16.80 -13.85
C ASP A 169 -3.04 -16.88 -15.39
N GLU A 170 -3.02 -18.09 -15.95
CA GLU A 170 -3.06 -18.31 -17.41
C GLU A 170 -4.39 -17.84 -18.04
N GLU A 171 -5.49 -17.96 -17.28
CA GLU A 171 -6.82 -17.49 -17.67
C GLU A 171 -7.35 -16.48 -16.67
N ILE A 172 -7.78 -15.33 -17.19
CA ILE A 172 -8.44 -14.29 -16.39
C ILE A 172 -9.87 -14.15 -16.87
N LYS A 173 -10.82 -14.61 -16.05
CA LYS A 173 -12.25 -14.35 -16.30
C LYS A 173 -12.52 -12.87 -16.13
N VAL A 174 -13.18 -12.28 -17.11
CA VAL A 174 -13.57 -10.86 -17.09
C VAL A 174 -15.06 -10.71 -17.33
N VAL A 175 -15.66 -9.72 -16.67
CA VAL A 175 -16.99 -9.18 -17.01
C VAL A 175 -16.81 -7.74 -17.44
N THR A 176 -17.44 -7.35 -18.54
CA THR A 176 -17.16 -6.06 -19.18
C THR A 176 -18.16 -5.01 -18.71
N TYR A 177 -17.64 -3.85 -18.34
CA TYR A 177 -18.44 -2.64 -18.12
C TYR A 177 -18.05 -1.59 -19.17
N ILE A 178 -19.01 -1.15 -19.98
CA ILE A 178 -18.79 -0.13 -21.00
C ILE A 178 -18.76 1.22 -20.31
N ALA A 179 -17.56 1.78 -20.14
CA ALA A 179 -17.39 3.05 -19.44
C ALA A 179 -17.86 4.25 -20.29
N ALA A 180 -17.66 4.19 -21.60
CA ALA A 180 -18.22 5.14 -22.58
C ALA A 180 -18.13 4.57 -24.01
N GLU A 181 -18.91 5.13 -24.93
CA GLU A 181 -18.69 4.98 -26.38
C GLU A 181 -17.79 6.11 -26.90
N GLY A 182 -16.79 5.77 -27.70
CA GLY A 182 -15.75 6.67 -28.19
C GLY A 182 -14.51 6.70 -27.30
N ASP A 183 -13.59 7.62 -27.59
CA ASP A 183 -12.32 7.72 -26.86
C ASP A 183 -12.56 8.15 -25.39
N ILE A 184 -11.97 7.41 -24.46
CA ILE A 184 -11.96 7.76 -23.04
C ILE A 184 -10.67 8.50 -22.74
N SER A 185 -10.78 9.78 -22.38
CA SER A 185 -9.63 10.57 -21.97
C SER A 185 -9.27 10.34 -20.50
N THR A 186 -8.01 10.60 -20.13
CA THR A 186 -7.60 10.61 -18.72
C THR A 186 -8.31 11.70 -17.91
N ASP A 187 -8.90 12.70 -18.56
CA ASP A 187 -9.72 13.72 -17.91
C ASP A 187 -11.09 13.17 -17.47
N LEU A 188 -11.65 12.17 -18.16
CA LEU A 188 -12.84 11.45 -17.68
C LEU A 188 -12.54 10.62 -16.43
N LEU A 189 -11.35 10.01 -16.39
CA LEU A 189 -10.93 9.13 -15.29
C LEU A 189 -10.40 9.91 -14.07
N SER A 190 -9.80 11.07 -14.32
CA SER A 190 -9.21 11.96 -13.32
C SER A 190 -9.26 13.41 -13.81
N PRO A 191 -10.39 14.11 -13.57
CA PRO A 191 -10.62 15.47 -14.05
C PRO A 191 -9.53 16.45 -13.62
N GLY A 192 -9.18 17.40 -14.50
CA GLY A 192 -8.17 18.42 -14.21
C GLY A 192 -8.59 19.36 -13.08
N ALA A 193 -9.88 19.69 -12.99
CA ALA A 193 -10.45 20.54 -11.95
C ALA A 193 -10.30 19.93 -10.53
N GLU A 194 -10.27 18.60 -10.46
CA GLU A 194 -10.15 17.83 -9.21
C GLU A 194 -8.70 17.51 -8.84
N ALA A 195 -7.71 18.20 -9.43
CA ALA A 195 -6.30 17.94 -9.16
C ALA A 195 -5.91 18.09 -7.68
N HIS A 196 -6.63 18.93 -6.94
CA HIS A 196 -6.40 19.19 -5.52
C HIS A 196 -6.68 17.97 -4.62
N SER A 197 -7.54 17.04 -5.04
CA SER A 197 -7.90 15.85 -4.26
C SER A 197 -7.02 14.62 -4.56
N ARG A 198 -6.13 14.66 -5.57
CA ARG A 198 -5.37 13.49 -6.06
C ARG A 198 -4.55 12.73 -5.01
N ALA A 199 -4.07 13.43 -3.97
CA ALA A 199 -3.32 12.80 -2.89
C ALA A 199 -4.21 11.93 -1.98
N ASP A 200 -5.50 12.26 -1.91
CA ASP A 200 -6.52 11.49 -1.20
C ASP A 200 -7.21 10.56 -2.19
N ARG A 201 -6.71 9.33 -2.31
CA ARG A 201 -7.16 8.37 -3.33
C ARG A 201 -8.64 8.05 -3.24
N GLU A 202 -9.19 7.94 -2.03
CA GLU A 202 -10.61 7.66 -1.85
C GLU A 202 -11.48 8.84 -2.30
N LEU A 203 -11.14 10.06 -1.86
CA LEU A 203 -11.84 11.26 -2.26
C LEU A 203 -11.74 11.48 -3.77
N HIS A 204 -10.54 11.37 -4.34
CA HIS A 204 -10.32 11.51 -5.79
C HIS A 204 -10.98 10.38 -6.58
N GLY A 205 -11.13 9.20 -6.00
CA GLY A 205 -11.88 8.08 -6.58
C GLY A 205 -13.29 8.48 -6.99
N LYS A 206 -13.96 9.33 -6.20
CA LYS A 206 -15.35 9.75 -6.44
C LYS A 206 -15.55 10.58 -7.70
N CYS A 207 -14.50 11.18 -8.26
CA CYS A 207 -14.60 11.94 -9.50
C CYS A 207 -14.33 11.11 -10.77
N MET A 208 -14.08 9.81 -10.65
CA MET A 208 -14.01 8.89 -11.78
C MET A 208 -15.43 8.57 -12.29
N ILE A 209 -15.79 8.96 -13.51
CA ILE A 209 -17.15 8.73 -14.07
C ILE A 209 -18.27 9.26 -13.13
N THR A 210 -19.54 8.93 -13.41
CA THR A 210 -20.67 9.34 -12.56
C THR A 210 -20.85 8.40 -11.37
N PRO A 211 -21.43 8.86 -10.24
CA PRO A 211 -21.72 8.01 -9.09
C PRO A 211 -22.58 6.78 -9.42
N GLU A 212 -23.56 6.92 -10.33
CA GLU A 212 -24.41 5.80 -10.76
C GLU A 212 -23.59 4.70 -11.45
N ALA A 213 -22.64 5.09 -12.31
CA ALA A 213 -21.74 4.16 -12.96
C ALA A 213 -20.79 3.47 -11.97
N GLN A 214 -20.33 4.20 -10.94
CA GLN A 214 -19.53 3.61 -9.86
C GLN A 214 -20.33 2.54 -9.10
N ASP A 215 -21.58 2.82 -8.76
CA ASP A 215 -22.48 1.86 -8.09
C ASP A 215 -22.75 0.62 -8.97
N GLU A 216 -22.94 0.82 -10.28
CA GLU A 216 -23.10 -0.28 -11.25
C GLU A 216 -21.84 -1.15 -11.32
N ILE A 217 -20.65 -0.56 -11.35
CA ILE A 217 -19.37 -1.29 -11.33
C ILE A 217 -19.26 -2.15 -10.05
N VAL A 218 -19.58 -1.59 -8.88
CA VAL A 218 -19.55 -2.32 -7.61
C VAL A 218 -20.60 -3.43 -7.57
N ALA A 219 -21.80 -3.19 -8.11
CA ALA A 219 -22.83 -4.20 -8.22
C ALA A 219 -22.39 -5.35 -9.16
N LEU A 220 -21.73 -5.02 -10.27
CA LEU A 220 -21.21 -5.99 -11.23
C LEU A 220 -20.12 -6.88 -10.60
N GLN A 221 -19.21 -6.31 -9.82
CA GLN A 221 -18.21 -7.08 -9.05
C GLN A 221 -18.88 -8.08 -8.10
N LYS A 222 -19.93 -7.65 -7.37
CA LYS A 222 -20.66 -8.51 -6.43
C LYS A 222 -21.43 -9.64 -7.13
N GLN A 223 -21.93 -9.39 -8.35
CA GLN A 223 -22.62 -10.40 -9.15
C GLN A 223 -21.67 -11.43 -9.75
N HIS A 224 -20.40 -11.06 -9.97
CA HIS A 224 -19.39 -11.89 -10.61
C HIS A 224 -18.11 -12.01 -9.76
N PRO A 225 -18.15 -12.62 -8.56
CA PRO A 225 -17.00 -12.70 -7.67
C PRO A 225 -15.81 -13.48 -8.25
N GLU A 226 -16.07 -14.38 -9.21
CA GLU A 226 -15.06 -15.19 -9.90
C GLU A 226 -14.47 -14.51 -11.15
N ALA A 227 -14.87 -13.27 -11.46
CA ALA A 227 -14.39 -12.52 -12.62
C ALA A 227 -13.94 -11.11 -12.23
N ARG A 228 -12.97 -10.56 -12.96
CA ARG A 228 -12.58 -9.15 -12.83
C ARG A 228 -13.46 -8.27 -13.68
N VAL A 229 -13.82 -7.10 -13.17
CA VAL A 229 -14.47 -6.08 -14.00
C VAL A 229 -13.42 -5.47 -14.94
N MET A 230 -13.70 -5.52 -16.24
CA MET A 230 -12.92 -4.84 -17.26
C MET A 230 -13.65 -3.59 -17.71
N LEU A 231 -13.03 -2.41 -17.54
CA LEU A 231 -13.56 -1.16 -18.09
C LEU A 231 -13.15 -1.02 -19.55
N ILE A 232 -14.12 -0.81 -20.44
CA ILE A 232 -13.86 -0.64 -21.88
C ILE A 232 -14.29 0.74 -22.40
N ALA A 233 -13.45 1.31 -23.27
CA ALA A 233 -13.81 2.37 -24.21
C ALA A 233 -14.40 1.71 -25.49
N GLU A 234 -15.72 1.64 -25.58
CA GLU A 234 -16.41 0.97 -26.69
C GLU A 234 -16.30 1.81 -27.97
N LYS A 235 -15.89 1.20 -29.08
CA LYS A 235 -15.58 1.88 -30.37
C LYS A 235 -14.53 3.00 -30.25
N GLY A 236 -13.71 2.98 -29.21
CA GLY A 236 -12.75 4.04 -28.92
C GLY A 236 -11.43 3.54 -28.34
N THR A 237 -10.56 4.50 -28.06
CA THR A 237 -9.25 4.31 -27.44
C THR A 237 -9.33 4.63 -25.96
N MET A 238 -8.75 3.79 -25.10
CA MET A 238 -8.68 4.04 -23.66
C MET A 238 -7.48 4.93 -23.30
N GLY A 239 -7.70 5.91 -22.41
CA GLY A 239 -6.63 6.68 -21.77
C GLY A 239 -5.99 7.75 -22.65
N VAL A 240 -6.73 8.35 -23.59
CA VAL A 240 -6.18 9.43 -24.43
C VAL A 240 -5.90 10.70 -23.61
N GLY A 241 -4.90 11.48 -24.03
CA GLY A 241 -4.58 12.76 -23.41
C GLY A 241 -3.46 12.70 -22.36
N SER A 242 -3.63 13.44 -21.26
CA SER A 242 -2.53 13.74 -20.34
C SER A 242 -2.05 12.55 -19.51
N SER A 243 -0.75 12.50 -19.21
CA SER A 243 -0.19 11.56 -18.24
C SER A 243 -0.59 11.96 -16.83
N ARG A 244 -1.47 11.16 -16.20
CA ARG A 244 -1.88 11.36 -14.81
C ARG A 244 -2.07 10.00 -14.16
N MET A 245 -1.17 9.65 -13.23
CA MET A 245 -1.25 8.42 -12.45
C MET A 245 -2.61 8.28 -11.73
N SER A 246 -3.23 9.39 -11.34
CA SER A 246 -4.55 9.40 -10.71
C SER A 246 -5.66 8.77 -11.56
N GLY A 247 -5.55 8.77 -12.89
CA GLY A 247 -6.52 8.10 -13.77
C GLY A 247 -6.51 6.58 -13.59
N VAL A 248 -5.32 5.96 -13.64
CA VAL A 248 -5.19 4.51 -13.42
C VAL A 248 -5.43 4.13 -11.95
N ASN A 249 -5.06 5.01 -11.00
CA ASN A 249 -5.35 4.79 -9.57
C ASN A 249 -6.86 4.73 -9.33
N ASN A 250 -7.64 5.63 -9.94
CA ASN A 250 -9.09 5.61 -9.83
C ASN A 250 -9.67 4.32 -10.44
N VAL A 251 -9.23 3.93 -11.64
CA VAL A 251 -9.65 2.67 -12.25
C VAL A 251 -9.35 1.48 -11.34
N ALA A 252 -8.14 1.42 -10.77
CA ALA A 252 -7.75 0.37 -9.84
C ALA A 252 -8.58 0.40 -8.55
N LEU A 253 -8.87 1.57 -7.99
CA LEU A 253 -9.69 1.72 -6.79
C LEU A 253 -11.07 1.08 -6.97
N TRP A 254 -11.70 1.31 -8.13
CA TRP A 254 -13.06 0.83 -8.39
C TRP A 254 -13.14 -0.60 -8.94
N THR A 255 -12.11 -1.08 -9.68
CA THR A 255 -12.19 -2.38 -10.38
C THR A 255 -11.13 -3.40 -9.97
N GLY A 256 -10.06 -2.94 -9.33
CA GLY A 256 -8.92 -3.75 -8.92
C GLY A 256 -9.13 -4.52 -7.62
N LYS A 257 -8.06 -5.18 -7.18
CA LYS A 257 -8.00 -5.92 -5.92
C LYS A 257 -7.16 -5.14 -4.91
N GLN A 258 -7.56 -5.14 -3.65
CA GLN A 258 -6.77 -4.51 -2.59
C GLN A 258 -5.37 -5.15 -2.52
N ALA A 259 -4.33 -4.33 -2.59
CA ALA A 259 -2.95 -4.82 -2.66
C ALA A 259 -2.47 -5.40 -1.32
N SER A 260 -2.96 -4.85 -0.21
CA SER A 260 -2.59 -5.23 1.14
C SER A 260 -3.71 -4.83 2.10
N PRO A 261 -4.08 -5.66 3.09
CA PRO A 261 -5.00 -5.26 4.15
C PRO A 261 -4.45 -4.08 4.98
N TYR A 262 -3.12 -3.90 5.01
CA TYR A 262 -2.43 -2.88 5.82
C TYR A 262 -2.10 -1.59 5.06
N VAL A 263 -2.48 -1.49 3.78
CA VAL A 263 -2.23 -0.30 2.96
C VAL A 263 -3.56 0.19 2.37
N PRO A 264 -4.14 1.27 2.92
CA PRO A 264 -5.48 1.70 2.58
C PRO A 264 -5.54 2.36 1.18
N PHE A 265 -6.63 2.12 0.46
CA PHE A 265 -6.94 2.72 -0.87
C PHE A 265 -5.88 2.50 -1.95
N VAL A 266 -5.09 1.42 -1.84
CA VAL A 266 -4.16 0.98 -2.87
C VAL A 266 -4.64 -0.35 -3.42
N ASN A 267 -5.26 -0.28 -4.59
CA ASN A 267 -5.70 -1.45 -5.35
C ASN A 267 -4.76 -1.69 -6.54
N ILE A 268 -4.67 -2.94 -6.97
CA ILE A 268 -3.82 -3.43 -8.05
C ILE A 268 -4.62 -4.28 -9.04
N ALA A 269 -3.97 -4.63 -10.14
CA ALA A 269 -4.50 -5.52 -11.18
C ALA A 269 -5.86 -5.10 -11.79
N PRO A 270 -6.11 -3.80 -12.09
CA PRO A 270 -7.26 -3.42 -12.91
C PRO A 270 -7.16 -4.05 -14.30
N VAL A 271 -8.31 -4.22 -14.96
CA VAL A 271 -8.37 -4.64 -16.37
C VAL A 271 -9.05 -3.54 -17.17
N VAL A 272 -8.40 -3.08 -18.23
CA VAL A 272 -8.92 -2.05 -19.12
C VAL A 272 -8.81 -2.49 -20.57
N ALA A 273 -9.72 -2.00 -21.42
CA ALA A 273 -9.67 -2.21 -22.85
C ALA A 273 -10.16 -0.97 -23.62
N GLY A 274 -9.83 -0.92 -24.91
CA GLY A 274 -10.45 -0.01 -25.85
C GLY A 274 -10.57 -0.72 -27.19
N THR A 275 -11.70 -0.58 -27.88
CA THR A 275 -11.92 -1.22 -29.18
C THR A 275 -10.85 -0.83 -30.20
N ASN A 276 -10.37 0.41 -30.15
CA ASN A 276 -9.31 0.92 -31.02
C ASN A 276 -7.91 0.83 -30.37
N GLY A 277 -7.81 0.30 -29.15
CA GLY A 277 -6.58 0.14 -28.40
C GLY A 277 -6.49 0.99 -27.12
N ILE A 278 -5.30 1.03 -26.55
CA ILE A 278 -4.95 1.80 -25.35
C ILE A 278 -3.87 2.80 -25.74
N SER A 279 -4.01 4.05 -25.29
CA SER A 279 -3.01 5.09 -25.50
C SER A 279 -1.67 4.69 -24.86
N PRO A 280 -0.51 4.85 -25.55
CA PRO A 280 0.78 4.34 -25.07
C PRO A 280 1.25 4.86 -23.70
N ILE A 281 0.81 6.05 -23.28
CA ILE A 281 1.14 6.61 -21.96
C ILE A 281 0.29 5.97 -20.85
N PHE A 282 -0.90 5.49 -21.20
CA PHE A 282 -1.83 4.87 -20.25
C PHE A 282 -1.63 3.36 -20.10
N LEU A 283 -1.08 2.71 -21.14
CA LEU A 283 -0.66 1.31 -21.11
C LEU A 283 0.47 1.07 -20.10
#